data_AF-A0A961ML83-F1
#
_entry.id   AF-A0A961ML83-F1
#
_cell.length_a   1.000
_cell.length_b   1.000
_cell.length_c   1.000
_cell.angle_alpha   90.00
_cell.angle_beta   90.00
_cell.angle_gamma   90.00
#
_symmetry.space_group_name_H-M   'P 1'
#
loop_
_entity.id
_entity.type
_entity.pdbx_description
1 polymer ?
#
loop_
_entity_poly.entity_id
_entity_poly.type
_entity_poly.pdbx_seq_one_letter_code
_entity_poly.pdbx_strand_id
1 'polypeptide(L)' 'LRGVVDAGDGEGRRWAEMRMHRIHSDMMVGLGASSKLNAERGFLEMLRDEGRRATEEFGQRHRASIGRESTFDLDDLD' A
#
# COMPACT_ATOMS: atom_id res chain seq x y z
N LEU A 1 7.06 10.02 -9.29
CA LEU A 1 8.35 9.34 -9.61
C LEU A 1 8.72 9.42 -11.10
N ARG A 2 8.61 10.57 -11.75
CA ARG A 2 8.78 10.71 -13.21
C ARG A 2 10.24 10.78 -13.72
N GLY A 3 11.17 10.09 -13.08
CA GLY A 3 12.60 10.21 -13.42
C GLY A 3 13.52 9.05 -13.08
N VAL A 4 13.00 7.89 -12.66
CA VAL A 4 13.84 6.70 -12.37
C VAL A 4 13.47 5.47 -13.20
N VAL A 5 12.38 5.53 -13.96
CA VAL A 5 12.05 4.50 -14.95
C VAL A 5 12.29 5.05 -16.34
N ASP A 6 13.57 5.11 -16.72
CA ASP A 6 13.93 5.07 -18.12
C ASP A 6 13.36 3.76 -18.69
N ALA A 7 12.54 3.85 -19.73
CA ALA A 7 12.00 2.69 -20.45
C ALA A 7 13.10 1.85 -21.12
N GLY A 8 14.38 2.24 -21.00
CA GLY A 8 15.57 1.46 -21.36
C GLY A 8 16.28 0.74 -20.21
N ASP A 9 15.96 1.00 -18.93
CA ASP A 9 16.63 0.34 -17.80
C ASP A 9 15.78 -0.81 -17.27
N GLY A 10 16.38 -2.00 -17.16
CA GLY A 10 15.66 -3.25 -16.95
C GLY A 10 14.82 -3.28 -15.68
N GLU A 11 15.02 -2.36 -14.74
CA GLU A 11 14.31 -2.28 -13.47
C GLU A 11 12.87 -1.79 -13.58
N GLY A 12 12.61 -0.72 -14.33
CA GLY A 12 11.25 -0.20 -14.52
C GLY A 12 10.34 -1.20 -15.23
N ARG A 13 10.88 -1.88 -16.27
CA ARG A 13 10.18 -2.98 -16.94
C ARG A 13 9.92 -4.16 -15.99
N ARG A 14 10.91 -4.54 -15.16
CA ARG A 14 10.71 -5.58 -14.14
C ARG A 14 9.62 -5.21 -13.14
N TRP A 15 9.53 -3.93 -12.77
CA TRP A 15 8.52 -3.43 -11.84
C TRP A 15 7.13 -3.36 -12.47
N ALA A 16 7.03 -2.94 -13.73
CA ALA A 16 5.79 -3.01 -14.51
C ALA A 16 5.31 -4.46 -14.73
N GLU A 17 6.24 -5.42 -14.83
CA GLU A 17 5.92 -6.86 -14.89
C GLU A 17 5.49 -7.43 -13.52
N MET A 18 5.79 -6.74 -12.40
CA MET A 18 5.30 -7.14 -11.09
C MET A 18 3.80 -6.82 -10.98
N ARG A 19 3.02 -7.83 -10.59
CA ARG A 19 1.58 -7.68 -10.28
C ARG A 19 1.42 -7.05 -8.90
N MET A 20 1.69 -5.75 -8.80
CA MET A 20 1.67 -5.03 -7.54
C MET A 20 0.26 -4.90 -6.96
N HIS A 21 0.19 -4.96 -5.64
CA HIS A 21 -1.04 -4.80 -4.90
C HIS A 21 -0.76 -3.95 -3.65
N ARG A 22 -1.61 -2.96 -3.39
CA ARG A 22 -1.46 -2.06 -2.25
C ARG A 22 -2.63 -2.22 -1.29
N ILE A 23 -2.31 -2.56 -0.04
CA ILE A 23 -3.22 -2.42 1.11
C ILE A 23 -2.83 -1.13 1.81
N HIS A 24 -3.76 -0.19 1.94
CA HIS A 24 -3.50 1.10 2.56
C HIS A 24 -4.72 1.62 3.32
N SER A 25 -4.47 2.61 4.17
CA SER A 25 -5.47 3.36 4.91
C SER A 25 -4.99 4.79 5.13
N ASP A 26 -5.93 5.74 5.09
CA ASP A 26 -5.66 7.15 5.38
C ASP A 26 -5.67 7.46 6.88
N MET A 27 -5.98 6.50 7.76
CA MET A 27 -6.06 6.72 9.22
C MET A 27 -4.79 7.40 9.76
N MET A 28 -3.63 6.97 9.27
CA MET A 28 -2.35 7.51 9.72
C MET A 28 -2.14 8.99 9.35
N VAL A 29 -2.82 9.50 8.31
CA VAL A 29 -2.77 10.93 7.93
C VAL A 29 -3.37 11.81 9.04
N GLY A 30 -4.35 11.28 9.78
CA GLY A 30 -4.97 11.98 10.91
C GLY A 30 -4.17 11.91 12.21
N LEU A 31 -3.11 11.10 12.28
CA LEU A 31 -2.32 10.93 13.51
C LEU A 31 -1.17 11.95 13.57
N GLY A 32 -1.11 12.70 14.67
CA GLY A 32 -0.05 13.69 14.89
C GLY A 32 1.34 13.05 15.09
N ALA A 33 2.40 13.84 14.97
CA ALA A 33 3.78 13.35 15.05
C ALA A 33 4.12 12.61 16.35
N SER A 34 3.48 12.98 17.48
CA SER A 34 3.63 12.32 18.77
C SER A 34 3.18 10.86 18.78
N SER A 35 2.25 10.47 17.90
CA SER A 35 1.75 9.08 17.81
C SER A 35 2.83 8.06 17.46
N LYS A 36 3.92 8.47 16.78
CA LYS A 36 5.04 7.59 16.41
C LYS A 36 5.78 7.00 17.61
N LEU A 37 5.73 7.70 18.75
CA LEU A 37 6.34 7.28 20.01
C LEU A 37 5.32 6.67 20.97
N ASN A 38 4.04 6.56 20.57
CA ASN A 38 3.00 5.98 21.40
C ASN A 38 3.08 4.45 21.35
N ALA A 39 3.41 3.84 22.50
CA ALA A 39 3.49 2.40 22.69
C ALA A 39 2.37 1.85 23.59
N GLU A 40 1.32 2.64 23.85
CA GLU A 40 0.17 2.18 24.62
C GLU A 40 -0.55 1.04 23.88
N ARG A 41 -0.92 0.01 24.63
CA ARG A 41 -1.52 -1.20 24.05
C ARG A 41 -2.77 -0.89 23.22
N GLY A 42 -3.65 -0.02 23.71
CA GLY A 42 -4.88 0.34 23.00
C GLY A 42 -4.62 1.05 21.66
N PHE A 43 -3.56 1.87 21.58
CA PHE A 43 -3.16 2.51 20.33
C PHE A 43 -2.65 1.48 19.32
N LEU A 44 -1.81 0.54 19.76
CA LEU A 44 -1.30 -0.54 18.89
C LEU A 44 -2.41 -1.51 18.44
N GLU A 45 -3.37 -1.81 19.32
CA GLU A 45 -4.56 -2.61 18.99
C GLU A 45 -5.40 -1.91 17.91
N MET A 46 -5.63 -0.59 18.04
CA MET A 46 -6.32 0.21 17.03
C MET A 46 -5.61 0.17 15.67
N LEU A 47 -4.28 0.35 15.62
CA LEU A 47 -3.51 0.26 14.36
C LEU A 47 -3.61 -1.13 13.71
N ARG A 48 -3.55 -2.19 14.53
CA ARG A 48 -3.70 -3.57 14.06
C ARG A 48 -5.09 -3.78 13.44
N ASP A 49 -6.12 -3.33 14.13
CA ASP A 49 -7.50 -3.55 13.72
C ASP A 49 -7.81 -2.76 12.43
N GLU A 50 -7.23 -1.57 12.29
CA GLU A 50 -7.28 -0.80 11.05
C GLU A 50 -6.60 -1.53 9.87
N GLY A 51 -5.41 -2.10 10.10
CA GLY A 51 -4.73 -2.90 9.07
C GLY A 51 -5.57 -4.11 8.63
N ARG A 52 -6.30 -4.75 9.57
CA ARG A 52 -7.22 -5.85 9.25
C ARG A 52 -8.40 -5.37 8.41
N ARG A 53 -9.03 -4.25 8.79
CA ARG A 53 -10.12 -3.65 8.02
C ARG A 53 -9.69 -3.33 6.58
N ALA A 54 -8.55 -2.66 6.42
CA ALA A 54 -8.01 -2.32 5.10
C ALA A 54 -7.70 -3.57 4.25
N THR A 55 -7.19 -4.64 4.88
CA THR A 55 -6.93 -5.92 4.21
C THR A 55 -8.23 -6.61 3.78
N GLU A 56 -9.26 -6.59 4.61
CA GLU A 56 -10.55 -7.18 4.30
C GLU A 56 -11.21 -6.47 3.11
N GLU A 57 -11.21 -5.13 3.12
CA GLU A 57 -11.70 -4.32 2.01
C GLU A 57 -10.94 -4.58 0.70
N PHE A 58 -9.61 -4.66 0.77
CA PHE A 58 -8.80 -5.04 -0.37
C PHE A 58 -9.21 -6.42 -0.90
N GLY A 59 -9.36 -7.41 -0.01
CA GLY A 59 -9.76 -8.76 -0.37
C GLY A 59 -11.13 -8.82 -1.07
N GLN A 60 -12.10 -8.07 -0.56
CA GLN A 60 -13.44 -7.99 -1.17
C GLN A 60 -13.40 -7.46 -2.61
N ARG A 61 -12.55 -6.47 -2.88
CA ARG A 61 -12.46 -5.82 -4.20
C ARG A 61 -11.53 -6.54 -5.17
N HIS A 62 -10.42 -7.11 -4.68
CA HIS A 62 -9.26 -7.42 -5.52
C HIS A 62 -8.75 -8.86 -5.42
N ARG A 63 -9.33 -9.71 -4.57
CA ARG A 63 -8.87 -11.09 -4.39
C ARG A 63 -8.77 -11.89 -5.71
N ALA A 64 -9.67 -11.64 -6.66
CA ALA A 64 -9.68 -12.33 -7.95
C ALA A 64 -8.54 -11.90 -8.89
N SER A 65 -7.95 -10.73 -8.68
CA SER A 65 -6.85 -10.17 -9.49
C SER A 65 -5.48 -10.63 -8.99
N ILE A 66 -5.38 -11.09 -7.73
CA ILE A 66 -4.11 -11.58 -7.15
C ILE A 66 -3.51 -12.68 -8.02
N GLY A 67 -2.27 -12.46 -8.47
CA GLY A 67 -1.54 -13.39 -9.32
C GLY A 67 -1.99 -13.40 -10.78
N ARG A 68 -2.94 -12.56 -11.19
CA ARG A 68 -3.39 -12.40 -12.58
C ARG A 68 -2.97 -11.05 -13.16
N GLU A 69 -3.26 -9.96 -12.45
CA GLU A 69 -3.03 -8.58 -12.89
C GLU A 69 -2.71 -7.67 -11.69
N SER A 70 -2.08 -6.53 -11.94
CA SER A 70 -1.83 -5.51 -10.90
C SER A 70 -3.15 -4.84 -10.49
N THR A 71 -3.27 -4.45 -9.22
CA THR A 71 -4.39 -3.62 -8.74
C THR A 71 -3.91 -2.28 -8.21
N PHE A 72 -2.65 -1.96 -8.49
CA PHE A 72 -2.02 -0.72 -8.09
C PHE A 72 -1.17 -0.21 -9.24
N ASP A 73 -1.41 1.02 -9.63
CA ASP A 73 -0.57 1.72 -10.59
C ASP A 73 0.50 2.50 -9.82
N LEU A 74 1.76 2.30 -10.18
CA LEU A 74 2.88 3.02 -9.58
C LEU A 74 2.96 4.47 -10.06
N ASP A 75 2.39 4.75 -11.24
CA ASP A 75 2.36 6.08 -11.82
C ASP A 75 1.41 7.01 -11.04
N ASP A 76 0.47 6.45 -10.26
CA ASP A 76 -0.46 7.20 -9.39
C ASP A 76 0.22 7.82 -8.15
N LEU A 77 1.52 7.56 -7.91
CA LEU A 77 2.28 8.11 -6.77
C LEU A 77 2.95 9.47 -7.05
N ASP A 78 2.49 10.20 -8.06
CA ASP A 78 3.00 11.53 -8.44
C ASP A 78 2.50 12.68 -7.55
#